data_AF-A0A7K8W967-F1
#
_entry.id   AF-A0A7K8W967-F1
#
_cell.length_a   1.000
_cell.length_b   1.000
_cell.length_c   1.000
_cell.angle_alpha   90.00
_cell.angle_beta   90.00
_cell.angle_gamma   90.00
#
_symmetry.space_group_name_H-M   'P 1'
#
loop_
_entity.id
_entity.type
_entity.pdbx_description
1 polymer ?
#
loop_
_entity_poly.entity_id
_entity_poly.type
_entity_poly.pdbx_seq_one_letter_code
_entity_poly.pdbx_strand_id
1 'polypeptide(L)' 'PPQGHEAVGVVSLKHLYEVAVAKQKDPSVALRGTPLPALVGSLVGSARSLGLQVVPR' A
#
# COMPACT_ATOMS: atom_id res chain seq x y z
N PRO A 1 25.31 16.77 6.09
CA PRO A 1 24.59 15.62 5.51
C PRO A 1 23.08 15.73 5.77
N PRO A 2 22.20 15.69 4.75
CA PRO A 2 20.76 15.78 5.01
C PRO A 2 20.29 14.46 5.63
N GLN A 3 20.13 14.48 6.95
CA GLN A 3 19.46 13.44 7.73
C GLN A 3 17.96 13.72 7.61
N GLY A 4 17.23 12.97 6.78
CA GLY A 4 15.80 13.24 6.59
C GLY A 4 15.00 12.29 5.68
N HIS A 5 15.65 11.33 5.01
CA HIS A 5 14.98 10.40 4.10
C HIS A 5 15.47 8.95 4.31
N GLU A 6 15.63 8.54 5.56
CA GLU A 6 15.86 7.13 5.83
C GLU A 6 14.49 6.42 5.84
N ALA A 7 14.38 5.32 5.10
CA ALA A 7 13.13 4.57 5.05
C ALA A 7 12.78 4.09 6.47
N VAL A 8 11.60 4.47 6.97
CA VAL A 8 11.17 4.09 8.34
C VAL A 8 10.82 2.60 8.44
N GLY A 9 10.73 1.91 7.29
CA GLY A 9 10.51 0.48 7.20
C GLY A 9 10.46 -0.01 5.76
N VAL A 10 10.47 -1.34 5.59
CA VAL A 10 10.36 -2.01 4.29
C VAL A 10 9.07 -2.82 4.26
N VAL A 11 8.29 -2.66 3.20
CA VAL A 11 7.09 -3.44 2.92
C VAL A 11 7.18 -4.00 1.52
N SER A 12 6.50 -5.11 1.27
CA SER A 12 6.59 -5.82 0.00
C SER A 12 5.26 -5.77 -0.76
N LEU A 13 5.28 -5.96 -2.09
CA LEU A 13 4.06 -5.98 -2.89
C LEU A 13 3.08 -7.06 -2.42
N LYS A 14 3.59 -8.19 -1.96
CA LYS A 14 2.77 -9.24 -1.33
C LYS A 14 1.98 -8.72 -0.13
N HIS A 15 2.63 -8.01 0.79
CA HIS A 15 1.95 -7.44 1.96
C HIS A 15 0.86 -6.43 1.55
N LEU A 16 1.14 -5.56 0.57
CA LEU A 16 0.15 -4.59 0.08
C LEU A 16 -1.03 -5.28 -0.62
N TYR A 17 -0.78 -6.40 -1.31
CA TYR A 17 -1.83 -7.22 -1.90
C TYR A 17 -2.73 -7.84 -0.83
N GLU A 18 -2.17 -8.42 0.23
CA GLU A 18 -2.94 -9.00 1.34
C GLU A 18 -3.81 -7.93 2.03
N VAL A 19 -3.27 -6.73 2.25
CA VAL A 19 -4.03 -5.58 2.76
C VAL A 19 -5.14 -5.17 1.78
N ALA A 20 -4.86 -5.15 0.48
CA ALA A 20 -5.87 -4.80 -0.53
C ALA A 20 -7.03 -5.82 -0.57
N VAL A 21 -6.73 -7.12 -0.45
CA VAL A 21 -7.75 -8.18 -0.36
C VAL A 21 -8.60 -8.03 0.90
N ALA A 22 -7.99 -7.71 2.05
CA ALA A 22 -8.75 -7.41 3.26
C ALA A 22 -9.63 -6.16 3.07
N LYS A 23 -9.07 -5.10 2.46
CA LYS A 23 -9.77 -3.83 2.21
C LYS A 23 -10.90 -3.94 1.20
N GLN A 24 -10.85 -4.87 0.24
CA GLN A 24 -11.97 -5.16 -0.66
C GLN A 24 -13.22 -5.67 0.06
N LYS A 25 -13.08 -6.26 1.25
CA LYS A 25 -14.21 -6.74 2.06
C LYS A 25 -14.90 -5.61 2.82
N ASP A 26 -14.30 -4.41 2.88
CA ASP A 26 -14.95 -3.24 3.46
C ASP A 26 -16.19 -2.85 2.62
N PRO A 27 -17.39 -2.73 3.22
CA PRO A 27 -18.61 -2.40 2.48
C PRO A 27 -18.48 -1.13 1.62
N SER A 28 -17.78 -0.11 2.11
CA SER A 28 -17.59 1.16 1.40
C SER A 28 -16.72 1.01 0.16
N VAL A 29 -15.77 0.08 0.20
CA VAL A 29 -14.88 -0.24 -0.93
C VAL A 29 -15.58 -1.19 -1.91
N ALA A 30 -16.28 -2.20 -1.38
CA ALA A 30 -17.05 -3.15 -2.16
C ALA A 30 -18.17 -2.45 -2.96
N LEU A 31 -18.91 -1.54 -2.34
CA LEU A 31 -19.96 -0.74 -2.99
C LEU A 31 -19.41 0.13 -4.13
N ARG A 32 -18.15 0.60 -4.02
CA ARG A 32 -17.48 1.37 -5.07
C ARG A 32 -16.96 0.51 -6.22
N GLY A 33 -16.95 -0.82 -6.08
CA GLY A 33 -16.45 -1.74 -7.10
C GLY A 33 -14.98 -1.51 -7.47
N THR A 34 -14.15 -1.01 -6.54
CA THR A 34 -12.76 -0.66 -6.86
C THR A 34 -11.94 -1.93 -7.15
N PRO A 35 -11.31 -2.04 -8.34
CA PRO A 35 -10.56 -3.24 -8.70
C PRO A 35 -9.30 -3.38 -7.84
N LEU A 36 -8.89 -4.62 -7.59
CA LEU A 36 -7.78 -4.95 -6.70
C LEU A 36 -6.45 -4.25 -7.08
N PRO A 37 -6.06 -4.15 -8.37
CA PRO A 37 -4.85 -3.42 -8.76
C PRO A 37 -4.90 -1.93 -8.40
N ALA A 38 -6.06 -1.29 -8.47
CA ALA A 38 -6.22 0.12 -8.11
C ALA A 38 -6.08 0.32 -6.59
N LEU A 39 -6.60 -0.61 -5.78
CA LEU A 39 -6.39 -0.62 -4.33
C LEU A 39 -4.91 -0.82 -3.96
N VAL A 40 -4.23 -1.78 -4.61
CA VAL A 40 -2.79 -1.98 -4.41
C VAL A 40 -2.00 -0.72 -4.79
N GLY A 41 -2.31 -0.08 -5.93
CA GLY A 41 -1.66 1.17 -6.33
C GLY A 41 -1.88 2.31 -5.33
N SER A 42 -3.10 2.43 -4.79
CA SER A 42 -3.40 3.41 -3.73
C SER A 42 -2.58 3.15 -2.47
N LEU A 43 -2.45 1.89 -2.05
CA LEU A 43 -1.65 1.49 -0.89
C LEU A 43 -0.15 1.71 -1.10
N VAL A 44 0.38 1.52 -2.33
CA VAL A 44 1.76 1.88 -2.68
C VAL A 44 1.99 3.38 -2.49
N GLY A 45 1.04 4.20 -2.94
CA GLY A 45 1.08 5.65 -2.72
C GLY A 45 1.13 5.99 -1.23
N SER A 46 0.22 5.42 -0.44
CA SER A 46 0.19 5.62 1.02
C SER A 46 1.49 5.16 1.70
N ALA A 47 2.03 4.00 1.33
CA ALA A 47 3.27 3.49 1.89
C ALA A 47 4.45 4.44 1.63
N ARG A 48 4.57 4.98 0.42
CA ARG A 48 5.60 5.97 0.07
C ARG A 48 5.45 7.27 0.86
N SER A 49 4.23 7.78 1.00
CA SER A 49 3.95 8.97 1.81
C SER A 49 4.30 8.78 3.30
N LEU A 50 4.23 7.54 3.80
CA LEU A 50 4.63 7.18 5.16
C LEU A 50 6.14 6.94 5.30
N GLY A 51 6.93 7.07 4.22
CA GLY A 51 8.37 6.81 4.24
C GLY A 51 8.75 5.32 4.18
N LEU A 52 7.81 4.45 3.79
CA LEU A 52 8.10 3.02 3.61
C LEU A 52 8.70 2.75 2.22
N GLN A 53 9.72 1.91 2.21
CA GLN A 53 10.27 1.37 0.96
C GLN A 53 9.44 0.18 0.50
N VAL A 54 8.81 0.30 -0.67
CA VAL A 54 8.07 -0.80 -1.30
C VAL A 54 9.01 -1.64 -2.17
N VAL A 55 9.13 -2.92 -1.87
CA VAL A 55 9.95 -3.87 -2.63
C VAL A 55 9.09 -4.91 -3.37
N PRO A 56 9.56 -5.51 -4.48
CA PRO A 56 8.75 -6.43 -5.30
C PRO A 56 8.33 -7.75 -4.63
N ARG A 57 8.97 -8.14 -3.52
CA ARG A 57 8.95 -9.52 -2.98
C ARG A 57 7.65 -9.93 -2.28
#